data_AF-A0AB39XSE1-F1
#
_entry.id   AF-A0AB39XSE1-F1
#
_cell.length_a   1.000
_cell.length_b   1.000
_cell.length_c   1.000
_cell.angle_alpha   90.00
_cell.angle_beta   90.00
_cell.angle_gamma   90.00
#
_symmetry.space_group_name_H-M   'P 1'
#
loop_
_entity.id
_entity.type
_entity.pdbx_description
1 polymer ?
#
loop_
_entity_poly.entity_id
_entity_poly.type
_entity_poly.pdbx_seq_one_letter_code
_entity_poly.pdbx_strand_id
1 'polypeptide(L)'
;MMSPRLMSVLGSMVAVERMFWKFRELIDGDSSISPDMRDTLHVILDAKLLSAKDKIVTDARAAIDATPDLSQAVRDRAFRSLDFAMRMFMASERRRTQDPLSRVDTCSANPKMH
;
A
#
# COMPACT_ATOMS: atom_id res chain seq x y z
N MET A 1 -17.06 16.69 1.60
CA MET A 1 -15.70 16.51 1.05
C MET A 1 -14.81 15.88 2.11
N MET A 2 -13.88 15.00 1.74
CA MET A 2 -12.86 14.46 2.67
C MET A 2 -11.90 15.57 3.11
N SER A 3 -11.40 15.48 4.35
CA SER A 3 -10.42 16.44 4.88
C SER A 3 -9.10 16.36 4.08
N PRO A 4 -8.43 17.49 3.74
CA PRO A 4 -7.13 17.49 3.08
C PRO A 4 -6.07 16.66 3.83
N ARG A 5 -6.14 16.64 5.16
CA ARG A 5 -5.24 15.83 6.00
C ARG A 5 -5.45 14.35 5.79
N LEU A 6 -6.71 13.91 5.71
CA LEU A 6 -7.05 12.53 5.44
C LEU A 6 -6.62 12.12 4.02
N MET A 7 -6.75 13.01 3.03
CA MET A 7 -6.21 12.77 1.69
C MET A 7 -4.68 12.63 1.69
N SER A 8 -3.96 13.46 2.46
CA SER A 8 -2.51 13.35 2.59
C SER A 8 -2.09 12.01 3.21
N VAL A 9 -2.78 11.56 4.26
CA VAL A 9 -2.50 10.26 4.93
C VAL A 9 -2.70 9.10 3.95
N LEU A 10 -3.81 9.11 3.20
CA LEU A 10 -4.07 8.09 2.18
C LEU A 10 -3.06 8.14 1.04
N GLY A 11 -2.64 9.34 0.63
CA GLY A 11 -1.57 9.52 -0.36
C GLY A 11 -0.25 8.91 0.09
N SER A 12 0.18 9.17 1.33
CA SER A 12 1.39 8.58 1.92
C SER A 12 1.29 7.06 2.00
N MET A 13 0.12 6.54 2.37
CA MET A 13 -0.14 5.09 2.43
C MET A 13 0.07 4.42 1.06
N VAL A 14 -0.55 4.97 0.02
CA VAL A 14 -0.44 4.47 -1.36
C VAL A 14 1.00 4.56 -1.85
N ALA A 15 1.71 5.64 -1.52
CA ALA A 15 3.10 5.81 -1.90
C ALA A 15 3.99 4.73 -1.25
N VAL A 16 3.80 4.46 0.04
CA VAL A 16 4.53 3.40 0.75
C VAL A 16 4.23 2.02 0.16
N GLU A 17 2.96 1.66 -0.03
CA GLU A 17 2.61 0.40 -0.69
C GLU A 17 3.28 0.23 -2.05
N ARG A 18 3.28 1.28 -2.87
CA ARG A 18 3.93 1.26 -4.19
C ARG A 18 5.45 1.07 -4.09
N MET A 19 6.11 1.69 -3.12
CA MET A 19 7.54 1.49 -2.89
C MET A 19 7.84 0.03 -2.52
N PHE A 20 7.08 -0.55 -1.60
CA PHE A 20 7.22 -1.96 -1.21
C PHE A 20 6.97 -2.92 -2.38
N TRP A 21 5.98 -2.63 -3.22
CA TRP A 21 5.76 -3.40 -4.44
C TRP A 21 6.95 -3.34 -5.41
N LYS A 22 7.58 -2.17 -5.57
CA LYS A 22 8.81 -2.04 -6.38
C LYS A 22 9.99 -2.81 -5.81
N PHE A 23 10.15 -2.85 -4.49
CA PHE A 23 11.20 -3.68 -3.88
C PHE A 23 10.97 -5.17 -4.14
N ARG A 24 9.72 -5.63 -4.08
CA ARG A 24 9.37 -7.01 -4.45
C ARG A 24 9.69 -7.32 -5.90
N GLU A 25 9.28 -6.45 -6.82
CA GLU A 25 9.55 -6.61 -8.25
C GLU A 25 11.06 -6.70 -8.54
N LEU A 26 11.88 -5.88 -7.85
CA LEU A 26 13.33 -5.92 -7.94
C LEU A 26 13.92 -7.24 -7.42
N ILE A 27 13.46 -7.72 -6.27
CA ILE A 27 13.89 -9.00 -5.69
C ILE A 27 13.48 -10.16 -6.59
N ASP A 28 12.26 -10.11 -7.14
CA ASP A 28 11.73 -11.18 -7.98
C ASP A 28 12.46 -11.28 -9.32
N GLY A 29 12.86 -10.13 -9.88
CA GLY A 29 13.64 -10.03 -11.10
C GLY A 29 15.13 -10.36 -10.95
N ASP A 30 15.66 -10.43 -9.73
CA ASP A 30 17.06 -10.74 -9.49
C ASP A 30 17.30 -12.25 -9.41
N SER A 31 17.93 -12.80 -10.45
CA SER A 31 18.26 -14.23 -10.55
C SER A 31 19.44 -14.65 -9.68
N SER A 32 20.18 -13.70 -9.09
CA SER A 32 21.30 -14.00 -8.19
C SER A 32 20.85 -14.33 -6.75
N ILE A 33 19.60 -13.98 -6.41
CA ILE A 33 19.01 -14.25 -5.10
C ILE A 33 18.46 -15.68 -5.09
N SER A 34 18.90 -16.49 -4.12
CA SER A 34 18.36 -17.85 -3.95
C SER A 34 16.88 -17.82 -3.54
N PRO A 35 16.10 -18.88 -3.86
CA PRO A 35 14.69 -18.96 -3.47
C PRO A 35 14.47 -18.75 -1.96
N ASP A 36 15.27 -19.41 -1.12
CA ASP A 36 15.14 -19.30 0.34
C ASP A 36 15.39 -17.86 0.85
N MET A 37 16.35 -17.16 0.25
CA MET A 37 16.64 -15.77 0.60
C MET A 37 15.54 -14.84 0.10
N ARG A 38 15.01 -15.09 -1.10
CA ARG A 38 13.88 -14.34 -1.67
C ARG A 38 12.65 -14.41 -0.77
N ASP A 39 12.29 -15.61 -0.31
CA ASP A 39 11.15 -15.79 0.60
C ASP A 39 11.36 -15.06 1.92
N THR A 40 12.58 -15.14 2.47
CA THR A 40 12.95 -14.41 3.69
C THR A 40 12.82 -12.89 3.50
N LEU A 41 13.29 -12.35 2.38
CA LEU A 41 13.19 -10.93 2.06
C LEU A 41 11.74 -10.49 1.90
N HIS A 42 10.90 -11.29 1.26
CA HIS A 42 9.46 -11.01 1.12
C HIS A 42 8.76 -10.91 2.47
N VAL A 43 9.06 -11.82 3.41
CA VAL A 43 8.51 -11.78 4.78
C VAL A 43 8.97 -10.52 5.52
N ILE A 44 10.25 -10.17 5.40
CA ILE A 44 10.78 -8.94 6.01
C ILE A 44 10.10 -7.70 5.42
N LEU A 45 9.92 -7.66 4.10
CA LEU A 45 9.24 -6.56 3.43
C LEU A 45 7.78 -6.42 3.90
N ASP A 46 7.04 -7.52 4.05
CA ASP A 46 5.67 -7.46 4.58
C ASP A 46 5.63 -6.91 6.01
N ALA A 47 6.53 -7.37 6.89
CA ALA A 47 6.61 -6.88 8.25
C ALA A 47 6.93 -5.37 8.29
N LYS A 48 7.83 -4.91 7.42
CA LYS A 48 8.19 -3.49 7.30
C LYS A 48 7.08 -2.66 6.69
N LEU A 49 6.35 -3.17 5.70
CA LEU A 49 5.18 -2.52 5.13
C LEU A 49 4.11 -2.32 6.22
N LEU A 50 3.79 -3.36 6.97
CA LEU A 50 2.83 -3.29 8.07
C LEU A 50 3.24 -2.24 9.12
N SER A 51 4.50 -2.26 9.55
CA SER A 51 5.03 -1.28 10.50
C SER A 51 4.95 0.16 9.97
N ALA A 52 5.23 0.38 8.68
CA ALA A 52 5.13 1.71 8.08
C ALA A 52 3.67 2.20 8.01
N LYS A 53 2.73 1.30 7.70
CA LYS A 53 1.28 1.58 7.71
C LYS A 53 0.80 2.00 9.10
N ASP A 54 1.18 1.24 10.13
CA ASP A 54 0.81 1.54 11.52
C ASP A 54 1.38 2.89 11.99
N LYS A 55 2.61 3.20 11.57
CA LYS A 55 3.23 4.50 11.86
C LYS A 55 2.45 5.65 11.22
N ILE A 56 2.11 5.54 9.94
CA ILE A 56 1.30 6.55 9.24
C ILE A 56 -0.03 6.80 9.96
N VAL A 57 -0.67 5.76 10.47
CA VAL A 57 -1.92 5.89 11.25
C VAL A 57 -1.68 6.58 12.57
N THR A 58 -0.64 6.18 13.29
CA THR A 58 -0.30 6.73 14.60
C THR A 58 0.00 8.22 14.48
N ASP A 59 0.81 8.59 13.48
CA ASP A 59 1.15 9.99 13.18
C ASP A 59 -0.10 10.79 12.78
N ALA A 60 -1.01 10.18 11.99
CA ALA A 60 -2.27 10.82 11.61
C ALA A 60 -3.19 11.06 12.82
N ARG A 61 -3.25 10.13 13.77
CA ARG A 61 -4.02 10.29 15.01
C ARG A 61 -3.43 11.41 15.87
N ALA A 62 -2.12 11.38 16.08
CA ALA A 62 -1.42 12.44 16.82
C ALA A 62 -1.64 13.81 16.19
N ALA A 63 -1.65 13.91 14.85
CA ALA A 63 -1.93 15.15 14.15
C ALA A 63 -3.38 15.63 14.30
N ILE A 64 -4.35 14.73 14.43
CA ILE A 64 -5.75 15.09 14.74
C ILE A 64 -5.82 15.66 16.17
N ASP A 65 -5.20 14.98 17.15
CA ASP A 65 -5.19 15.40 18.55
C ASP A 65 -4.49 16.73 18.77
N ALA A 66 -3.37 16.95 18.08
CA ALA A 66 -2.60 18.18 18.16
C ALA A 66 -3.25 19.39 17.48
N THR A 67 -4.45 19.25 16.89
CA THR A 67 -5.13 20.37 16.23
C THR A 67 -5.88 21.21 17.26
N PRO A 68 -5.45 22.46 17.52
CA PRO A 68 -6.23 23.37 18.35
C PRO A 68 -7.57 23.69 17.67
N ASP A 69 -8.56 24.06 18.47
CA ASP A 69 -9.88 24.58 18.01
C ASP A 69 -10.80 23.61 17.27
N LEU A 70 -10.47 22.31 17.22
CA LEU A 70 -11.44 21.30 16.78
C LEU A 70 -12.44 20.97 17.89
N SER A 71 -13.73 21.12 17.58
CA SER A 71 -14.80 20.54 18.41
C SER A 71 -14.64 19.02 18.52
N GLN A 72 -15.00 18.46 19.67
CA GLN A 72 -14.93 17.03 19.93
C GLN A 72 -15.66 16.20 18.85
N ALA A 73 -16.82 16.67 18.40
CA ALA A 73 -17.60 16.01 17.34
C ALA A 73 -16.83 15.91 16.01
N VAL A 74 -15.99 16.91 15.71
CA VAL A 74 -15.17 16.93 14.49
C VAL A 74 -13.98 15.98 14.64
N ARG A 75 -13.34 15.93 15.82
CA ARG A 75 -12.28 14.96 16.12
C ARG A 75 -12.78 13.52 16.00
N ASP A 76 -13.91 13.20 16.62
CA ASP A 76 -14.50 11.86 16.57
C ASP A 76 -14.86 11.46 15.14
N ARG A 77 -15.36 12.40 14.33
CA ARG A 77 -15.62 12.17 12.91
C ARG A 77 -14.33 11.91 12.12
N ALA A 78 -13.26 12.64 12.41
CA ALA A 78 -11.95 12.43 11.79
C ALA A 78 -11.38 11.05 12.12
N PHE A 79 -11.44 10.63 13.38
CA PHE A 79 -11.01 9.28 13.79
C PHE A 79 -11.81 8.17 13.12
N ARG A 80 -13.14 8.28 13.09
CA ARG A 80 -13.99 7.30 12.38
C ARG A 80 -13.68 7.22 10.90
N SER A 81 -13.41 8.37 10.27
CA SER A 81 -13.07 8.42 8.84
C SER A 81 -11.69 7.78 8.58
N LEU A 82 -10.72 8.03 9.46
CA LEU A 82 -9.38 7.43 9.39
C LEU A 82 -9.45 5.91 9.58
N ASP A 83 -10.19 5.43 10.58
CA ASP A 83 -10.35 4.01 10.86
C ASP A 83 -11.07 3.28 9.71
N PHE A 84 -12.13 3.88 9.17
CA PHE A 84 -12.82 3.36 7.98
C PHE A 84 -11.87 3.25 6.79
N ALA A 85 -11.12 4.32 6.50
CA ALA A 85 -10.17 4.31 5.39
C ALA A 85 -9.08 3.25 5.60
N MET A 86 -8.57 3.11 6.82
CA MET A 86 -7.59 2.09 7.19
C MET A 86 -8.12 0.67 6.95
N ARG A 87 -9.34 0.38 7.40
CA ARG A 87 -9.99 -0.92 7.16
C ARG A 87 -10.10 -1.24 5.67
N MET A 88 -10.48 -0.26 4.85
CA MET A 88 -10.57 -0.44 3.39
C MET A 88 -9.21 -0.74 2.77
N PHE A 89 -8.15 -0.05 3.20
CA PHE A 89 -6.79 -0.28 2.73
C PHE A 89 -6.25 -1.66 3.15
N MET A 90 -6.40 -2.03 4.42
CA MET A 90 -5.99 -3.34 4.94
C MET A 90 -6.75 -4.50 4.30
N ALA A 91 -8.02 -4.29 3.94
CA ALA A 91 -8.81 -5.28 3.20
C ALA A 91 -8.37 -5.44 1.73
N SER A 92 -7.81 -4.38 1.12
CA SER A 92 -7.38 -4.40 -0.29
C SER A 92 -6.07 -5.19 -0.53
N GLU A 93 -5.22 -5.33 0.49
CA GLU A 93 -4.00 -6.16 0.46
C GLU A 93 -4.29 -7.61 0.08
N ARG A 94 -5.41 -8.18 0.57
CA ARG A 94 -5.80 -9.57 0.25
C ARG A 94 -6.19 -9.79 -1.22
N ARG A 95 -6.50 -8.74 -1.98
CA ARG A 95 -6.89 -8.87 -3.39
C ARG A 95 -5.71 -8.79 -4.35
N ARG A 96 -4.61 -8.11 -3.99
CA ARG A 96 -3.45 -7.96 -4.90
C ARG A 96 -2.54 -9.19 -4.96
N THR A 97 -2.56 -10.05 -3.95
CA THR A 97 -1.92 -11.39 -4.02
C THR A 97 -2.69 -12.38 -4.91
N GLN A 98 -3.86 -12.01 -5.43
CA GLN A 98 -4.66 -12.82 -6.36
C GLN A 98 -4.78 -12.22 -7.75
N ASP A 99 -3.88 -11.31 -8.16
CA ASP A 99 -3.88 -10.81 -9.53
C ASP A 99 -2.82 -11.54 -10.38
N PRO A 100 -3.18 -12.61 -11.12
CA PRO A 100 -2.31 -13.24 -12.11
C PRO A 100 -2.30 -12.47 -13.45
N LEU A 101 -2.58 -11.16 -13.46
CA LEU A 101 -2.50 -10.35 -14.68
C LEU A 101 -1.11 -9.72 -14.87
N SER A 102 -0.11 -10.59 -15.05
CA SER A 102 1.10 -10.27 -15.82
C SER A 102 1.28 -11.23 -17.01
N ARG A 103 0.19 -11.77 -17.56
CA ARG A 103 0.20 -12.23 -18.95
C ARG A 103 -0.10 -11.05 -19.86
N VAL A 104 0.94 -10.31 -20.20
CA VAL A 104 0.96 -9.55 -21.45
C VAL A 104 1.07 -10.60 -22.55
N ASP A 105 -0.08 -10.99 -23.10
CA ASP A 105 -0.15 -11.74 -24.35
C ASP A 105 0.48 -10.87 -25.44
N THR A 106 1.74 -11.13 -25.76
CA THR A 106 2.34 -10.68 -27.00
C THR A 106 1.72 -11.51 -28.12
N CYS A 107 0.55 -11.09 -28.60
CA CYS A 107 0.02 -11.58 -29.87
C CYS A 107 0.99 -11.17 -30.99
N SER A 108 1.91 -12.08 -31.29
CA SER A 108 2.70 -12.07 -32.51
C SER A 108 1.75 -12.25 -33.70
N ALA A 109 1.34 -11.14 -34.31
CA ALA A 109 0.66 -11.14 -35.59
C ALA A 109 1.73 -11.08 -36.69
N ASN A 110 2.07 -12.25 -37.24
CA ASN A 110 2.85 -12.32 -38.47
C ASN A 110 2.33 -13.45 -39.35
N PRO A 111 1.43 -13.17 -40.31
CA PRO A 111 1.23 -14.05 -41.44
C PRO A 111 2.03 -13.50 -42.63
N LYS A 112 3.16 -14.16 -42.93
CA LYS A 112 3.77 -14.08 -44.26
C LYS A 112 2.77 -14.68 -45.26
N MET A 113 2.29 -13.88 -46.20
CA MET A 113 1.63 -14.39 -47.40
C MET A 113 2.69 -14.98 -48.32
N HIS A 114 2.42 -16.18 -48.83
CA HIS A 114 3.14 -16.80 -49.93
C HIS A 114 2.13 -17.28 -50.97
#